data_AF-A0A495YPQ0-F1
#
_entry.id   AF-A0A495YPQ0-F1
#
_cell.length_a   1.000
_cell.length_b   1.000
_cell.length_c   1.000
_cell.angle_alpha   90.00
_cell.angle_beta   90.00
_cell.angle_gamma   90.00
#
_symmetry.space_group_name_H-M   'P 1'
#
loop_
_entity.id
_entity.type
_entity.pdbx_description
1 polymer ?
#
loop_
_entity_poly.entity_id
_entity_poly.type
_entity_poly.pdbx_seq_one_letter_code
_entity_poly.pdbx_strand_id
1 'polypeptide(L)'
;MRIDVQHSQHDIDDELDTLYARLHQPRHRLHGLPAVALGDSGLIVRHREADGEYFLYVEDPAARQLAGYTIFNRLPELPRRADRYLRAPHTRLRGSAQRKGLATTLYRWGLDAGLCLISGARQSIGAARLWTALAHDYRHGFVDVEGRALRYLGEGVADHVYGALHTRRLLLGKGWTLDELAQATAMTGIDTVRYPNVNGWRSEREWHPVRGAGHARPVDNVAHVAHVPHAPMR
;
A
#
# COMPACT_ATOMS: atom_id res chain seq x y z
N MET A 1 6.01 -1.72 -20.34
CA MET A 1 7.47 -1.85 -20.16
C MET A 1 7.89 -0.91 -19.04
N ARG A 2 8.22 -1.43 -17.86
CA ARG A 2 8.80 -0.65 -16.75
C ARG A 2 10.20 -1.24 -16.54
N ILE A 3 11.22 -0.50 -16.95
CA ILE A 3 12.62 -0.88 -16.76
C ILE A 3 12.89 -0.73 -15.26
N ASP A 4 13.27 -1.81 -14.59
CA ASP A 4 13.69 -1.77 -13.18
C ASP A 4 15.04 -1.03 -13.10
N VAL A 5 14.97 0.30 -12.98
CA VAL A 5 16.12 1.11 -12.62
C VAL A 5 16.25 1.04 -11.10
N GLN A 6 17.25 0.30 -10.62
CA GLN A 6 17.70 0.46 -9.24
C GLN A 6 18.32 1.85 -9.12
N HIS A 7 17.55 2.79 -8.58
CA HIS A 7 18.05 4.13 -8.30
C HIS A 7 19.01 4.05 -7.13
N SER A 8 20.19 4.66 -7.29
CA SER A 8 21.07 4.90 -6.17
C SER A 8 20.37 5.84 -5.17
N GLN A 9 20.76 5.82 -3.90
CA GLN A 9 20.22 6.79 -2.94
C GLN A 9 20.53 8.23 -3.35
N HIS A 10 21.65 8.46 -4.04
CA HIS A 10 22.02 9.76 -4.58
C HIS A 10 21.02 10.23 -5.64
N ASP A 11 20.60 9.34 -6.56
CA ASP A 11 19.60 9.67 -7.60
C ASP A 11 18.26 10.05 -6.97
N ILE A 12 17.87 9.38 -5.87
CA ILE A 12 16.65 9.69 -5.12
C ILE A 12 16.76 11.08 -4.49
N ASP A 13 17.90 11.38 -3.86
CA ASP A 13 18.12 12.66 -3.19
C ASP A 13 18.10 13.83 -4.20
N ASP A 14 18.74 13.68 -5.36
CA ASP A 14 18.73 14.68 -6.45
C ASP A 14 17.32 14.88 -7.04
N GLU A 15 16.56 13.79 -7.18
CA GLU A 15 15.16 13.85 -7.60
C GLU A 15 14.32 14.65 -6.60
N LEU A 16 14.52 14.41 -5.30
CA LEU A 16 13.82 15.12 -4.23
C LEU A 16 14.20 16.60 -4.17
N ASP A 17 15.47 16.95 -4.39
CA ASP A 17 15.91 18.34 -4.45
C ASP A 17 15.27 19.09 -5.64
N THR A 18 15.21 18.44 -6.80
CA THR A 18 14.53 18.97 -7.99
C THR A 18 13.04 19.20 -7.72
N LEU A 19 12.36 18.26 -7.07
CA LEU A 19 10.95 18.39 -6.71
C LEU A 19 10.72 19.48 -5.67
N TYR A 20 11.60 19.61 -4.68
CA TYR A 20 11.53 20.66 -3.67
C TYR A 20 11.65 22.05 -4.31
N ALA A 21 12.63 22.26 -5.19
CA ALA A 21 12.77 23.52 -5.94
C ALA A 21 11.49 23.87 -6.72
N ARG A 22 10.87 22.87 -7.36
CA ARG A 22 9.62 23.02 -8.13
C ARG A 22 8.39 23.32 -7.27
N LEU A 23 8.33 22.86 -6.02
CA LEU A 23 7.26 23.19 -5.07
C LEU A 23 7.34 24.65 -4.63
N HIS A 24 8.55 25.22 -4.59
CA HIS A 24 8.82 26.59 -4.14
C HIS A 24 9.02 27.60 -5.28
N GLN A 25 8.97 27.16 -6.54
CA GLN A 25 9.11 28.02 -7.71
C GLN A 25 7.77 28.68 -8.09
N PRO A 26 7.62 30.02 -8.01
CA PRO A 26 6.39 30.68 -8.43
C PRO A 26 6.03 30.34 -9.89
N ARG A 27 4.73 30.22 -10.18
CA ARG A 27 4.16 29.83 -11.48
C ARG A 27 4.42 28.38 -11.91
N HIS A 28 5.22 27.61 -11.19
CA HIS A 28 5.32 26.17 -11.44
C HIS A 28 4.04 25.46 -10.97
N ARG A 29 3.61 24.39 -11.67
CA ARG A 29 2.35 23.67 -11.37
C ARG A 29 2.28 23.01 -9.99
N LEU A 30 3.43 22.83 -9.33
CA LEU A 30 3.52 22.30 -7.97
C LEU A 30 3.53 23.40 -6.90
N HIS A 31 3.63 24.66 -7.31
CA HIS A 31 3.66 25.76 -6.37
C HIS A 31 2.27 26.02 -5.78
N GLY A 32 2.23 26.28 -4.47
CA GLY A 32 0.98 26.61 -3.78
C GLY A 32 0.03 25.42 -3.58
N LEU A 33 0.52 24.18 -3.68
CA LEU A 33 -0.29 23.00 -3.37
C LEU A 33 -0.81 23.05 -1.92
N PRO A 34 -2.04 22.55 -1.67
CA PRO A 34 -2.58 22.41 -0.32
C PRO A 34 -1.59 21.69 0.60
N ALA A 35 -1.48 22.17 1.83
CA ALA A 35 -0.53 21.71 2.82
C ALA A 35 -1.26 21.27 4.08
N VAL A 36 -0.91 20.09 4.61
CA VAL A 36 -1.45 19.58 5.86
C VAL A 36 -0.29 19.08 6.73
N ALA A 37 -0.34 19.39 8.03
CA ALA A 37 0.66 18.87 8.97
C ALA A 37 0.55 17.35 9.09
N LEU A 38 1.69 16.66 9.11
CA LEU A 38 1.76 15.22 9.29
C LEU A 38 1.83 14.87 10.78
N GLY A 39 0.69 14.97 11.47
CA GLY A 39 0.62 14.87 12.92
C GLY A 39 1.60 15.83 13.60
N ASP A 40 2.22 15.39 14.70
CA ASP A 40 3.16 16.20 15.48
C ASP A 40 4.63 16.04 15.02
N SER A 41 4.87 15.47 13.84
CA SER A 41 6.23 15.19 13.33
C SER A 41 7.01 16.44 12.90
N GLY A 42 6.36 17.59 12.80
CA GLY A 42 6.90 18.79 12.18
C GLY A 42 7.01 18.72 10.65
N LEU A 43 6.63 17.59 10.03
CA LEU A 43 6.58 17.42 8.58
C LEU A 43 5.26 17.95 8.00
N ILE A 44 5.31 18.37 6.74
CA ILE A 44 4.14 18.85 6.00
C ILE A 44 3.92 17.96 4.78
N VAL A 45 2.67 17.57 4.53
CA VAL A 45 2.28 16.91 3.30
C VAL A 45 1.64 17.91 2.36
N ARG A 46 2.27 18.11 1.19
CA ARG A 46 1.65 18.76 0.03
C ARG A 46 0.96 17.70 -0.81
N HIS A 47 -0.28 17.94 -1.23
CA HIS A 47 -1.00 16.94 -2.01
C HIS A 47 -1.65 17.50 -3.28
N ARG A 48 -1.85 16.61 -4.25
CA ARG A 48 -2.65 16.87 -5.45
C ARG A 48 -3.18 15.56 -6.03
N GLU A 49 -4.21 15.68 -6.83
CA GLU A 49 -4.69 14.63 -7.72
C GLU A 49 -4.40 15.02 -9.18
N ALA A 50 -3.91 14.08 -9.98
CA ALA A 50 -3.77 14.26 -11.43
C ALA A 50 -3.98 12.91 -12.12
N ASP A 51 -4.78 12.89 -13.20
CA ASP A 51 -5.07 11.69 -13.99
C ASP A 51 -5.61 10.49 -13.19
N GLY A 52 -6.24 10.76 -12.04
CA GLY A 52 -6.77 9.77 -11.08
C GLY A 52 -5.71 9.16 -10.14
N GLU A 53 -4.49 9.70 -10.16
CA GLU A 53 -3.41 9.37 -9.22
C GLU A 53 -3.31 10.42 -8.11
N TYR A 54 -2.99 9.97 -6.90
CA TYR A 54 -2.81 10.85 -5.76
C TYR A 54 -1.33 11.03 -5.44
N PHE A 55 -0.86 12.26 -5.41
CA PHE A 55 0.52 12.62 -5.12
C PHE A 55 0.60 13.24 -3.75
N LEU A 56 1.45 12.69 -2.87
CA LEU A 56 1.77 13.23 -1.56
C LEU A 56 3.27 13.53 -1.51
N TYR A 57 3.65 14.81 -1.38
CA TYR A 57 5.03 15.25 -1.18
C TYR A 57 5.23 15.61 0.28
N VAL A 58 6.25 15.05 0.91
CA VAL A 58 6.52 15.27 2.33
C VAL A 58 7.68 16.24 2.48
N GLU A 59 7.37 17.47 2.88
CA GLU A 59 8.34 18.50 3.22
C GLU A 59 8.81 18.36 4.67
N ASP A 60 10.10 18.58 4.86
CA ASP A 60 10.74 18.84 6.15
C ASP A 60 11.14 20.32 6.19
N PRO A 61 10.32 21.18 6.82
CA PRO A 61 10.59 22.62 6.87
C PRO A 61 11.86 22.96 7.65
N ALA A 62 12.21 22.16 8.67
CA ALA A 62 13.39 22.41 9.50
C ALA A 62 14.68 22.20 8.69
N ALA A 63 14.70 21.16 7.86
CA ALA A 63 15.82 20.89 6.96
C ALA A 63 15.69 21.60 5.58
N ARG A 64 14.59 22.33 5.33
CA ARG A 64 14.29 23.01 4.05
C ARG A 64 14.46 22.08 2.83
N GLN A 65 13.86 20.89 2.91
CA GLN A 65 13.97 19.86 1.88
C GLN A 65 12.69 19.03 1.75
N LEU A 66 12.61 18.20 0.72
CA LEU A 66 11.70 17.06 0.71
C LEU A 66 12.32 15.87 1.46
N ALA A 67 11.56 15.33 2.42
CA ALA A 67 11.84 14.06 3.07
C ALA A 67 11.50 12.86 2.17
N GLY A 68 10.55 13.04 1.26
CA GLY A 68 10.15 12.03 0.30
C GLY A 68 8.81 12.33 -0.36
N TYR A 69 8.28 11.35 -1.08
CA TYR A 69 6.93 11.39 -1.61
C TYR A 69 6.32 9.98 -1.71
N THR A 70 5.00 9.92 -1.79
CA THR A 70 4.24 8.73 -2.19
C THR A 70 3.28 9.10 -3.30
N ILE A 71 3.25 8.28 -4.35
CA ILE A 71 2.24 8.37 -5.41
C ILE A 71 1.37 7.12 -5.32
N PHE A 72 0.07 7.30 -5.16
CA PHE A 72 -0.92 6.24 -5.31
C PHE A 72 -1.26 6.14 -6.80
N ASN A 73 -0.49 5.32 -7.51
CA ASN A 73 -0.60 5.19 -8.95
C ASN A 73 -1.84 4.40 -9.33
N ARG A 74 -2.31 4.66 -10.55
CA ARG A 74 -3.20 3.76 -11.26
C ARG A 74 -2.43 2.55 -11.77
N LEU A 75 -3.14 1.48 -12.10
CA LEU A 75 -2.55 0.27 -12.67
C LEU A 75 -3.21 -0.01 -14.02
N PRO A 76 -2.64 0.49 -15.13
CA PRO A 76 -3.18 0.26 -16.48
C PRO A 76 -3.29 -1.22 -16.89
N GLU A 77 -2.55 -2.10 -16.21
CA GLU A 77 -2.64 -3.56 -16.35
C GLU A 77 -3.90 -4.16 -15.73
N LEU A 78 -4.59 -3.44 -14.84
CA LEU A 78 -5.86 -3.87 -14.26
C LEU A 78 -7.03 -3.59 -15.22
N PRO A 79 -8.13 -4.35 -15.11
CA PRO A 79 -9.35 -4.00 -15.80
C PRO A 79 -9.84 -2.62 -15.32
N ARG A 80 -10.37 -1.80 -16.25
CA ARG A 80 -10.81 -0.41 -15.98
C ARG A 80 -11.73 -0.26 -14.78
N ARG A 81 -12.53 -1.30 -14.48
CA ARG A 81 -13.43 -1.31 -13.32
C ARG A 81 -12.65 -1.39 -12.00
N ALA A 82 -11.62 -2.23 -11.95
CA ALA A 82 -10.77 -2.41 -10.77
C ALA A 82 -9.83 -1.22 -10.55
N ASP A 83 -9.30 -0.66 -11.64
CA ASP A 83 -8.44 0.53 -11.62
C ASP A 83 -9.12 1.78 -11.02
N ARG A 84 -10.46 1.81 -10.90
CA ARG A 84 -11.17 2.89 -10.17
C ARG A 84 -10.94 2.84 -8.67
N TYR A 85 -10.78 1.65 -8.11
CA TYR A 85 -10.80 1.40 -6.67
C TYR A 85 -9.42 1.01 -6.12
N LEU A 86 -8.55 0.47 -6.97
CA LEU A 86 -7.22 0.00 -6.56
C LEU A 86 -6.15 1.03 -6.92
N ARG A 87 -5.22 1.24 -5.99
CA ARG A 87 -4.02 2.05 -6.22
C ARG A 87 -2.76 1.31 -5.84
N ALA A 88 -1.71 1.48 -6.63
CA ALA A 88 -0.38 0.98 -6.34
C ALA A 88 0.47 2.10 -5.74
N PRO A 89 0.69 2.11 -4.42
CA PRO A 89 1.52 3.13 -3.81
C PRO A 89 2.99 2.91 -4.19
N HIS A 90 3.63 3.99 -4.62
CA HIS A 90 5.06 4.06 -4.92
C HIS A 90 5.69 5.16 -4.09
N THR A 91 6.60 4.79 -3.21
CA THR A 91 7.21 5.70 -2.23
C THR A 91 8.70 5.83 -2.47
N ARG A 92 9.20 7.06 -2.54
CA ARG A 92 10.63 7.37 -2.51
C ARG A 92 10.93 8.27 -1.32
N LEU A 93 11.89 7.87 -0.50
CA LEU A 93 12.29 8.61 0.70
C LEU A 93 13.78 8.89 0.67
N ARG A 94 14.15 10.08 1.10
CA ARG A 94 15.53 10.42 1.44
C ARG A 94 16.05 9.44 2.50
N GLY A 95 17.33 9.08 2.45
CA GLY A 95 17.93 8.16 3.41
C GLY A 95 17.69 8.56 4.87
N SER A 96 17.76 9.86 5.17
CA SER A 96 17.49 10.42 6.51
C SER A 96 16.03 10.31 6.97
N ALA A 97 15.08 10.06 6.06
CA ALA A 97 13.66 9.90 6.36
C ALA A 97 13.22 8.42 6.39
N GLN A 98 14.07 7.49 5.95
CA GLN A 98 13.77 6.07 5.96
C GLN A 98 13.73 5.52 7.40
N ARG A 99 12.98 4.42 7.58
CA ARG A 99 12.82 3.71 8.88
C ARG A 99 12.21 4.55 10.01
N LYS A 100 11.65 5.73 9.71
CA LYS A 100 10.92 6.60 10.65
C LYS A 100 9.39 6.45 10.58
N GLY A 101 8.91 5.35 9.97
CA GLY A 101 7.47 5.09 9.83
C GLY A 101 6.74 5.94 8.78
N LEU A 102 7.44 6.82 8.04
CA LEU A 102 6.80 7.76 7.11
C LEU A 102 5.95 7.07 6.03
N ALA A 103 6.48 6.02 5.37
CA ALA A 103 5.72 5.26 4.39
C ALA A 103 4.48 4.60 5.00
N THR A 104 4.60 4.05 6.23
CA THR A 104 3.46 3.48 6.97
C THR A 104 2.39 4.52 7.20
N THR A 105 2.75 5.71 7.67
CA THR A 105 1.80 6.81 7.92
C THR A 105 1.07 7.21 6.65
N LEU A 106 1.78 7.36 5.52
CA LEU A 106 1.18 7.72 4.24
C LEU A 106 0.24 6.63 3.71
N TYR A 107 0.61 5.34 3.85
CA TYR A 107 -0.25 4.23 3.41
C TYR A 107 -1.50 4.14 4.26
N ARG A 108 -1.36 4.29 5.59
CA ARG A 108 -2.49 4.35 6.52
C ARG A 108 -3.42 5.50 6.19
N TRP A 109 -2.89 6.69 5.88
CA TRP A 109 -3.72 7.82 5.45
C TRP A 109 -4.65 7.44 4.26
N GLY A 110 -4.11 6.78 3.24
CA GLY A 110 -4.90 6.34 2.09
C GLY A 110 -5.92 5.26 2.45
N LEU A 111 -5.49 4.24 3.21
CA LEU A 111 -6.37 3.16 3.64
C LEU A 111 -7.49 3.67 4.57
N ASP A 112 -7.18 4.57 5.49
CA ASP A 112 -8.14 5.19 6.40
C ASP A 112 -9.17 6.05 5.65
N ALA A 113 -8.76 6.68 4.54
CA ALA A 113 -9.64 7.40 3.63
C ALA A 113 -10.52 6.47 2.76
N GLY A 114 -10.34 5.15 2.84
CA GLY A 114 -11.10 4.18 2.06
C GLY A 114 -10.47 3.76 0.73
N LEU A 115 -9.21 4.14 0.45
CA LEU A 115 -8.50 3.63 -0.73
C LEU A 115 -8.11 2.17 -0.52
N CYS A 116 -8.41 1.31 -1.49
CA CYS A 116 -7.87 -0.04 -1.53
C CYS A 116 -6.50 -0.03 -2.23
N LEU A 117 -5.51 -0.68 -1.62
CA LEU A 117 -4.15 -0.72 -2.14
C LEU A 117 -3.85 -2.09 -2.73
N ILE A 118 -3.11 -2.10 -3.83
CA ILE A 118 -2.54 -3.31 -4.43
C ILE A 118 -1.02 -3.16 -4.53
N SER A 119 -0.30 -4.23 -4.20
CA SER A 119 1.16 -4.20 -4.28
C SER A 119 1.65 -4.05 -5.71
N GLY A 120 2.92 -3.66 -5.87
CA GLY A 120 3.63 -3.81 -7.15
C GLY A 120 4.00 -5.28 -7.42
N ALA A 121 4.46 -5.55 -8.64
CA ALA A 121 4.90 -6.88 -9.08
C ALA A 121 6.16 -7.39 -8.41
N ARG A 122 7.04 -6.46 -8.08
CA ARG A 122 8.27 -6.72 -7.34
C ARG A 122 8.28 -5.79 -6.16
N GLN A 123 8.61 -6.33 -4.99
CA GLN A 123 8.73 -5.58 -3.76
C GLN A 123 10.15 -5.72 -3.22
N SER A 124 10.70 -4.61 -2.72
CA SER A 124 11.88 -4.71 -1.87
C SER A 124 11.53 -5.41 -0.56
N ILE A 125 12.55 -5.91 0.16
CA ILE A 125 12.37 -6.50 1.50
C ILE A 125 11.66 -5.50 2.44
N GLY A 126 12.03 -4.21 2.36
CA GLY A 126 11.40 -3.14 3.14
C GLY A 126 9.93 -2.95 2.81
N ALA A 127 9.57 -2.98 1.53
CA ALA A 127 8.18 -2.91 1.10
C ALA A 127 7.40 -4.16 1.57
N ALA A 128 7.93 -5.37 1.40
CA ALA A 128 7.27 -6.59 1.86
C ALA A 128 6.97 -6.55 3.37
N ARG A 129 7.94 -6.09 4.19
CA ARG A 129 7.75 -5.90 5.64
C ARG A 129 6.67 -4.88 5.96
N LEU A 130 6.66 -3.73 5.27
CA LEU A 130 5.61 -2.71 5.42
C LEU A 130 4.23 -3.29 5.11
N TRP A 131 4.07 -3.99 3.99
CA TRP A 131 2.80 -4.60 3.59
C TRP A 131 2.33 -5.65 4.61
N THR A 132 3.24 -6.45 5.17
CA THR A 132 2.92 -7.40 6.24
C THR A 132 2.51 -6.71 7.53
N ALA A 133 3.18 -5.63 7.92
CA ALA A 133 2.79 -4.86 9.10
C ALA A 133 1.39 -4.24 8.93
N LEU A 134 1.09 -3.66 7.76
CA LEU A 134 -0.23 -3.07 7.48
C LEU A 134 -1.34 -4.12 7.48
N ALA A 135 -1.06 -5.32 7.00
CA ALA A 135 -2.03 -6.41 6.96
C ALA A 135 -2.48 -6.92 8.34
N HIS A 136 -1.78 -6.54 9.42
CA HIS A 136 -2.27 -6.78 10.78
C HIS A 136 -3.49 -5.90 11.11
N ASP A 137 -3.52 -4.67 10.60
CA ASP A 137 -4.53 -3.67 10.96
C ASP A 137 -5.63 -3.51 9.90
N TYR A 138 -5.36 -3.95 8.67
CA TYR A 138 -6.28 -3.83 7.53
C TYR A 138 -6.57 -5.21 6.94
N ARG A 139 -7.84 -5.43 6.57
CA ARG A 139 -8.25 -6.64 5.86
C ARG A 139 -7.43 -6.76 4.58
N HIS A 140 -6.93 -7.95 4.30
CA HIS A 140 -6.02 -8.19 3.20
C HIS A 140 -6.31 -9.49 2.48
N GLY A 141 -5.60 -9.71 1.38
CA GLY A 141 -5.51 -11.01 0.75
C GLY A 141 -4.59 -10.97 -0.46
N PHE A 142 -4.40 -12.12 -1.08
CA PHE A 142 -3.61 -12.26 -2.29
C PHE A 142 -4.52 -12.38 -3.50
N VAL A 143 -4.07 -11.81 -4.61
CA VAL A 143 -4.70 -11.92 -5.91
C VAL A 143 -3.69 -12.30 -6.95
N ASP A 144 -4.14 -13.06 -7.91
CA ASP A 144 -3.47 -13.27 -9.18
C ASP A 144 -3.96 -12.20 -10.18
N VAL A 145 -2.99 -11.51 -10.80
CA VAL A 145 -3.22 -10.45 -11.79
C VAL A 145 -2.65 -10.91 -13.13
N GLU A 146 -3.51 -11.53 -13.93
CA GLU A 146 -3.16 -12.06 -15.24
C GLU A 146 -4.26 -11.72 -16.27
N GLY A 147 -3.87 -11.43 -17.51
CA GLY A 147 -4.83 -11.22 -18.60
C GLY A 147 -5.84 -10.07 -18.39
N ARG A 148 -5.49 -9.06 -17.58
CA ARG A 148 -6.41 -8.00 -17.10
C ARG A 148 -7.59 -8.54 -16.29
N ALA A 149 -7.41 -9.64 -15.57
CA ALA A 149 -8.35 -10.17 -14.60
C ALA A 149 -7.75 -10.12 -13.19
N LEU A 150 -8.63 -10.15 -12.20
CA LEU A 150 -8.28 -10.30 -10.78
C LEU A 150 -8.90 -11.59 -10.28
N ARG A 151 -8.08 -12.49 -9.76
CA ARG A 151 -8.54 -13.73 -9.13
C ARG A 151 -8.05 -13.79 -7.70
N TYR A 152 -8.98 -13.89 -6.76
CA TYR A 152 -8.67 -14.00 -5.34
C TYR A 152 -8.04 -15.36 -5.02
N LEU A 153 -6.96 -15.33 -4.23
CA LEU A 153 -6.18 -16.50 -3.85
C LEU A 153 -6.32 -16.86 -2.35
N GLY A 154 -6.93 -15.97 -1.55
CA GLY A 154 -7.04 -16.13 -0.10
C GLY A 154 -6.12 -15.21 0.71
N GLU A 155 -6.22 -15.32 2.02
CA GLU A 155 -5.44 -14.48 2.94
C GLU A 155 -3.98 -14.93 3.05
N GLY A 156 -3.71 -16.21 2.80
CA GLY A 156 -2.37 -16.78 2.71
C GLY A 156 -2.20 -17.58 1.42
N VAL A 157 -0.96 -17.63 0.90
CA VAL A 157 -0.59 -18.41 -0.28
C VAL A 157 0.75 -19.10 -0.02
N ALA A 158 1.02 -20.21 -0.71
CA ALA A 158 2.30 -20.89 -0.64
C ALA A 158 3.44 -19.99 -1.15
N ASP A 159 4.67 -20.18 -0.64
CA ASP A 159 5.83 -19.32 -0.95
C ASP A 159 6.10 -19.16 -2.45
N HIS A 160 5.96 -20.23 -3.23
CA HIS A 160 6.15 -20.19 -4.69
C HIS A 160 5.08 -19.34 -5.39
N VAL A 161 3.85 -19.31 -4.86
CA VAL A 161 2.77 -18.44 -5.34
C VAL A 161 3.04 -17.01 -4.90
N TYR A 162 3.45 -16.80 -3.65
CA TYR A 162 3.81 -15.48 -3.12
C TYR A 162 4.91 -14.81 -3.97
N GLY A 163 5.91 -15.57 -4.40
CA GLY A 163 7.01 -15.09 -5.25
C GLY A 163 6.67 -14.94 -6.73
N ALA A 164 5.48 -15.35 -7.18
CA ALA A 164 5.12 -15.31 -8.60
C ALA A 164 4.88 -13.87 -9.09
N LEU A 165 5.33 -13.58 -10.32
CA LEU A 165 5.28 -12.22 -10.89
C LEU A 165 3.85 -11.69 -11.07
N HIS A 166 2.80 -12.51 -11.05
CA HIS A 166 1.41 -12.07 -11.13
C HIS A 166 0.71 -11.97 -9.77
N THR A 167 1.30 -12.52 -8.70
CA THR A 167 0.72 -12.47 -7.37
C THR A 167 0.92 -11.09 -6.76
N ARG A 168 -0.17 -10.50 -6.30
CA ARG A 168 -0.18 -9.21 -5.58
C ARG A 168 -0.87 -9.38 -4.24
N ARG A 169 -0.47 -8.55 -3.29
CA ARG A 169 -1.23 -8.37 -2.05
C ARG A 169 -2.20 -7.21 -2.21
N LEU A 170 -3.42 -7.39 -1.72
CA LEU A 170 -4.42 -6.35 -1.52
C LEU A 170 -4.47 -5.94 -0.05
N LEU A 171 -4.68 -4.66 0.20
CA LEU A 171 -5.12 -4.12 1.49
C LEU A 171 -6.39 -3.32 1.24
N LEU A 172 -7.43 -3.59 2.04
CA LEU A 172 -8.72 -2.92 1.91
C LEU A 172 -8.72 -1.65 2.75
N GLY A 173 -9.16 -0.56 2.13
CA GLY A 173 -9.42 0.68 2.84
C GLY A 173 -10.59 0.52 3.82
N LYS A 174 -10.63 1.38 4.85
CA LYS A 174 -11.74 1.43 5.80
C LYS A 174 -13.07 1.59 5.08
N GLY A 175 -14.07 0.84 5.54
CA GLY A 175 -15.41 0.82 4.94
C GLY A 175 -15.59 -0.19 3.81
N TRP A 176 -14.53 -0.87 3.34
CA TRP A 176 -14.66 -1.95 2.36
C TRP A 176 -14.70 -3.33 3.01
N THR A 177 -15.64 -4.15 2.55
CA THR A 177 -15.56 -5.60 2.68
C THR A 177 -14.91 -6.23 1.43
N LEU A 178 -14.46 -7.49 1.58
CA LEU A 178 -13.90 -8.23 0.44
C LEU A 178 -14.95 -8.51 -0.64
N ASP A 179 -16.20 -8.76 -0.25
CA ASP A 179 -17.33 -8.98 -1.17
C ASP A 179 -17.64 -7.73 -1.99
N GLU A 180 -17.73 -6.57 -1.33
CA GLU A 180 -17.95 -5.31 -2.02
C GLU A 180 -16.82 -5.00 -3.00
N LEU A 181 -15.56 -5.20 -2.58
CA LEU A 181 -14.42 -4.97 -3.46
C LEU A 181 -14.44 -5.93 -4.65
N ALA A 182 -14.73 -7.20 -4.43
CA ALA A 182 -14.81 -8.15 -5.53
C ALA A 182 -15.93 -7.84 -6.51
N GLN A 183 -17.12 -7.54 -5.99
CA GLN A 183 -18.24 -7.13 -6.81
C GLN A 183 -17.89 -5.88 -7.60
N ALA A 184 -17.24 -4.88 -7.00
CA ALA A 184 -16.86 -3.64 -7.64
C ALA A 184 -15.75 -3.81 -8.69
N THR A 185 -14.86 -4.78 -8.51
CA THR A 185 -13.69 -5.00 -9.38
C THR A 185 -13.88 -6.13 -10.40
N ALA A 186 -14.99 -6.88 -10.32
CA ALA A 186 -15.20 -8.16 -10.98
C ALA A 186 -14.13 -9.21 -10.63
N MET A 187 -13.65 -9.19 -9.38
CA MET A 187 -12.69 -10.18 -8.89
C MET A 187 -13.39 -11.54 -8.72
N THR A 188 -12.77 -12.59 -9.24
CA THR A 188 -13.28 -13.96 -9.18
C THR A 188 -12.61 -14.76 -8.06
N GLY A 189 -13.09 -15.98 -7.81
CA GLY A 189 -12.42 -16.93 -6.91
C GLY A 189 -12.70 -16.74 -5.41
N ILE A 190 -13.52 -15.76 -5.03
CA ILE A 190 -13.91 -15.56 -3.62
C ILE A 190 -14.62 -16.78 -3.04
N ASP A 191 -15.60 -17.34 -3.76
CA ASP A 191 -16.43 -18.43 -3.26
C ASP A 191 -15.65 -19.74 -3.12
N THR A 192 -14.74 -20.02 -4.05
CA THR A 192 -13.84 -21.18 -4.02
C THR A 192 -12.89 -21.18 -2.83
N VAL A 193 -12.53 -19.99 -2.31
CA VAL A 193 -11.67 -19.86 -1.12
C VAL A 193 -12.49 -19.95 0.17
N ARG A 194 -13.72 -19.40 0.19
CA ARG A 194 -14.61 -19.51 1.37
C ARG A 194 -15.18 -20.91 1.56
N TYR A 195 -15.44 -21.60 0.47
CA TYR A 195 -15.97 -22.96 0.45
C TYR A 195 -15.05 -23.83 -0.40
N PRO A 196 -13.89 -24.25 0.14
CA PRO A 196 -13.07 -25.24 -0.54
C PRO A 196 -13.96 -26.48 -0.74
N ASN A 197 -14.14 -26.89 -1.98
CA ASN A 197 -15.05 -27.97 -2.35
C ASN A 197 -14.71 -29.22 -1.51
N VAL A 198 -15.56 -29.56 -0.53
CA VAL A 198 -15.32 -30.61 0.47
C VAL A 198 -15.32 -32.03 -0.12
N ASN A 199 -15.67 -32.17 -1.40
CA ASN A 199 -15.78 -33.47 -2.07
C ASN A 199 -14.48 -33.92 -2.78
N GLY A 200 -13.34 -33.27 -2.53
CA GLY A 200 -12.06 -33.59 -3.19
C GLY A 200 -11.02 -34.36 -2.36
N TRP A 201 -11.21 -34.56 -1.05
CA TRP A 201 -10.16 -35.13 -0.20
C TRP A 201 -10.52 -36.51 0.35
N ARG A 202 -10.24 -37.54 -0.47
CA ARG A 202 -10.06 -38.92 0.01
C ARG A 202 -8.69 -39.43 -0.44
N SER A 203 -7.67 -39.19 0.37
CA SER A 203 -6.70 -40.23 0.80
C SER A 203 -5.62 -39.65 1.74
N GLU A 204 -5.64 -40.17 2.96
CA GLU A 204 -4.49 -40.61 3.75
C GLU A 204 -3.19 -39.80 3.70
N ARG A 205 -2.94 -39.02 4.77
CA ARG A 205 -1.97 -39.43 5.80
C ARG A 205 -2.05 -38.54 7.04
N GLU A 206 -2.64 -39.13 8.07
CA GLU A 206 -2.30 -39.08 9.50
C GLU A 206 -1.37 -37.94 9.97
N TRP A 207 -1.92 -37.00 10.74
CA TRP A 207 -1.18 -36.12 11.65
C TRP A 207 -1.70 -36.32 13.07
N HIS A 208 -0.86 -36.87 13.95
CA HIS A 208 -1.10 -36.92 15.39
C HIS A 208 -0.77 -35.56 16.04
N PRO A 209 -1.59 -35.06 16.99
CA PRO A 209 -1.37 -33.77 17.64
C PRO A 209 -0.45 -33.91 18.85
N VAL A 210 0.56 -33.04 18.97
CA VAL A 210 1.27 -32.81 20.24
C VAL A 210 0.83 -31.47 20.81
N ARG A 211 0.25 -31.52 22.00
CA ARG A 211 -0.10 -30.38 22.86
C ARG A 211 1.16 -29.71 23.41
N GLY A 212 1.15 -28.39 23.49
CA GLY A 212 2.11 -27.61 24.28
C GLY A 212 1.58 -26.21 24.56
N ALA A 213 1.24 -25.95 25.82
CA ALA A 213 0.67 -24.71 26.35
C ALA A 213 1.74 -23.64 26.59
N GLY A 214 1.34 -22.36 26.64
CA GLY A 214 2.18 -21.27 27.15
C GLY A 214 1.59 -19.89 26.93
N HIS A 215 0.98 -19.32 27.97
CA HIS A 215 0.50 -17.94 28.08
C HIS A 215 1.63 -16.90 28.03
N ALA A 216 1.36 -15.75 27.39
CA ALA A 216 1.58 -14.40 27.95
C ALA A 216 0.93 -13.32 27.06
N ARG A 217 0.21 -12.38 27.67
CA ARG A 217 -0.24 -11.08 27.13
C ARG A 217 0.26 -9.98 28.11
N PRO A 218 0.13 -8.69 27.81
CA PRO A 218 0.71 -7.94 26.69
C PRO A 218 1.50 -6.73 27.24
N VAL A 219 2.13 -5.94 26.38
CA VAL A 219 2.58 -4.59 26.75
C VAL A 219 2.15 -3.62 25.66
N ASP A 220 1.24 -2.74 26.06
CA ASP A 220 0.67 -1.65 25.28
C ASP A 220 1.70 -0.55 25.05
N ASN A 221 1.83 -0.10 23.80
CA ASN A 221 2.25 1.27 23.53
C ASN A 221 1.76 1.70 22.14
N VAL A 222 0.53 2.21 22.07
CA VAL A 222 -0.02 2.84 20.87
C VAL A 222 -0.01 4.34 21.11
N ALA A 223 0.92 5.04 20.46
CA ALA A 223 0.84 6.48 20.31
C ALA A 223 -0.35 6.79 19.40
N HIS A 224 -1.34 7.50 19.94
CA HIS A 224 -2.46 8.06 19.19
C HIS A 224 -1.93 9.03 18.13
N VAL A 225 -2.14 8.71 16.84
CA VAL A 225 -1.94 9.64 15.74
C VAL A 225 -3.25 10.38 15.49
N ALA A 226 -3.21 11.70 15.64
CA ALA A 226 -4.34 12.58 15.40
C ALA A 226 -4.82 12.52 13.93
N HIS A 227 -6.13 12.63 13.77
CA HIS A 227 -6.87 12.54 12.51
C HIS A 227 -6.48 13.68 11.55
N VAL A 228 -5.92 13.33 10.40
CA VAL A 228 -5.72 14.26 9.27
C VAL A 228 -7.08 14.40 8.55
N PRO A 229 -7.63 15.61 8.40
CA PRO A 229 -8.95 15.78 7.79
C PRO A 229 -8.96 15.30 6.33
N HIS A 230 -9.98 14.51 6.00
CA HIS A 230 -10.21 13.97 4.66
C HIS A 230 -10.90 15.00 3.77
N ALA A 231 -10.45 15.16 2.53
CA ALA A 231 -11.33 15.57 1.44
C ALA A 231 -12.19 14.36 1.06
N PRO A 232 -13.51 14.50 0.81
CA PRO A 232 -14.34 13.38 0.41
C PRO A 232 -13.86 12.84 -0.93
N MET A 233 -13.28 11.64 -0.93
CA MET A 233 -12.93 10.89 -2.13
C MET A 233 -14.03 9.84 -2.36
N ARG A 234 -14.87 10.06 -3.37
CA ARG A 234 -15.81 9.08 -3.93
C ARG A 234 -15.77 9.15 -5.45
#